data_AF-A0A502HJW5-F1
#
_entry.id   AF-A0A502HJW5-F1
#
_cell.length_a   1.000
_cell.length_b   1.000
_cell.length_c   1.000
_cell.angle_alpha   90.00
_cell.angle_beta   90.00
_cell.angle_gamma   90.00
#
_symmetry.space_group_name_H-M   'P 1'
#
loop_
_entity.id
_entity.type
_entity.pdbx_description
1 polymer ?
#
loop_
_entity_poly.entity_id
_entity_poly.type
_entity_poly.pdbx_seq_one_letter_code
_entity_poly.pdbx_strand_id
1 'polypeptide(L)'
;MQNGLAWAEDSAELAKKALNPVAAMYSLPVQYNWDQKMGPTGEGMHSVTNIQPVLPFHLSDDWNLISRTILPVIDQHGLAPDGAADASGIGDVTQSFFFSPVKPTDSGWILGVGPALLIPTGSDKLLSSKQWGLGPTAVALKQSNGWTRGILANHIWGLEDSPPDDKEKVNQTFLQPFLSYTTATYTTYGVNTESTYNWQSREWSVPVNLTVTQLLKIGGQP
;
A
#
# COMPACT_ATOMS: atom_id res chain seq x y z
N MET A 1 39.60 -4.85 -9.83
CA MET A 1 38.52 -5.86 -9.80
C MET A 1 37.69 -5.85 -8.50
N GLN A 2 38.13 -5.21 -7.41
CA GLN A 2 37.36 -5.13 -6.15
C GLN A 2 36.15 -4.16 -6.18
N ASN A 3 36.19 -3.10 -7.01
CA ASN A 3 35.11 -2.10 -7.06
C ASN A 3 33.84 -2.56 -7.81
N GLY A 4 33.83 -3.68 -8.51
CA GLY A 4 32.61 -4.16 -9.21
C GLY A 4 31.65 -4.95 -8.32
N LEU A 5 32.18 -5.61 -7.28
CA LEU A 5 31.44 -6.49 -6.38
C LEU A 5 30.67 -5.69 -5.31
N ALA A 6 31.31 -4.69 -4.70
CA ALA A 6 30.68 -3.83 -3.70
C ALA A 6 29.46 -3.07 -4.24
N TRP A 7 29.51 -2.66 -5.52
CA TRP A 7 28.42 -1.93 -6.18
C TRP A 7 27.27 -2.85 -6.64
N ALA A 8 27.54 -4.14 -6.81
CA ALA A 8 26.52 -5.13 -7.09
C ALA A 8 25.79 -5.54 -5.81
N GLU A 9 26.51 -5.68 -4.69
CA GLU A 9 25.92 -5.92 -3.36
C GLU A 9 25.02 -4.77 -2.91
N ASP A 10 25.46 -3.51 -3.08
CA ASP A 10 24.69 -2.33 -2.68
C ASP A 10 23.41 -2.17 -3.52
N SER A 11 23.47 -2.49 -4.81
CA SER A 11 22.29 -2.47 -5.69
C SER A 11 21.32 -3.62 -5.43
N ALA A 12 21.82 -4.80 -5.04
CA ALA A 12 20.98 -5.92 -4.64
C ALA A 12 20.27 -5.67 -3.31
N GLU A 13 20.95 -5.04 -2.35
CA GLU A 13 20.34 -4.61 -1.10
C GLU A 13 19.32 -3.48 -1.32
N LEU A 14 19.61 -2.50 -2.18
CA LEU A 14 18.65 -1.46 -2.55
C LEU A 14 17.42 -2.02 -3.27
N ALA A 15 17.59 -2.96 -4.20
CA ALA A 15 16.48 -3.64 -4.86
C ALA A 15 15.61 -4.43 -3.88
N LYS A 16 16.23 -5.17 -2.95
CA LYS A 16 15.50 -5.87 -1.88
C LYS A 16 14.72 -4.91 -1.00
N LYS A 17 15.32 -3.76 -0.64
CA LYS A 17 14.66 -2.73 0.16
C LYS A 17 13.54 -2.05 -0.62
N ALA A 18 13.68 -1.79 -1.92
CA ALA A 18 12.62 -1.20 -2.75
C ALA A 18 11.36 -2.09 -2.83
N LEU A 19 11.53 -3.41 -2.72
CA LEU A 19 10.42 -4.39 -2.72
C LEU A 19 9.80 -4.62 -1.35
N ASN A 20 10.39 -4.06 -0.29
CA ASN A 20 9.89 -4.22 1.06
C ASN A 20 8.96 -3.03 1.37
N PRO A 21 7.65 -3.27 1.56
CA PRO A 21 6.66 -2.20 1.79
C PRO A 21 6.89 -1.42 3.10
N VAL A 22 7.78 -1.90 3.96
CA VAL A 22 8.23 -1.26 5.20
C VAL A 22 9.76 -1.25 5.33
N ALA A 23 10.50 -1.30 4.22
CA ALA A 23 11.95 -1.12 4.30
C ALA A 23 12.27 0.24 4.88
N ALA A 24 13.34 0.30 5.67
CA ALA A 24 13.92 1.54 6.17
C ALA A 24 14.61 2.32 5.04
N MET A 25 13.88 2.65 3.98
CA MET A 25 14.27 3.60 2.95
C MET A 25 13.16 4.61 2.71
N TYR A 26 13.56 5.86 2.52
CA TYR A 26 12.68 6.88 1.97
C TYR A 26 12.24 6.43 0.58
N SER A 27 10.94 6.26 0.38
CA SER A 27 10.37 5.89 -0.91
C SER A 27 9.09 6.66 -1.20
N LEU A 28 8.85 6.92 -2.48
CA LEU A 28 7.64 7.55 -2.97
C LEU A 28 7.10 6.75 -4.17
N PRO A 29 6.50 5.57 -3.96
CA PRO A 29 5.80 4.86 -4.99
C PRO A 29 4.61 5.67 -5.50
N VAL A 30 4.47 5.70 -6.82
CA VAL A 30 3.31 6.25 -7.52
C VAL A 30 2.75 5.12 -8.38
N GLN A 31 1.50 4.75 -8.14
CA GLN A 31 0.82 3.67 -8.84
C GLN A 31 -0.43 4.22 -9.51
N TYR A 32 -0.56 3.99 -10.81
CA TYR A 32 -1.77 4.32 -11.56
C TYR A 32 -2.54 3.04 -11.87
N ASN A 33 -3.78 2.96 -11.38
CA ASN A 33 -4.73 1.90 -11.67
C ASN A 33 -5.82 2.45 -12.59
N TRP A 34 -6.23 1.66 -13.58
CA TRP A 34 -7.27 2.04 -14.52
C TRP A 34 -8.20 0.87 -14.80
N ASP A 35 -9.46 1.06 -14.44
CA ASP A 35 -10.54 0.11 -14.56
C ASP A 35 -11.58 0.64 -15.54
N GLN A 36 -12.16 -0.26 -16.34
CA GLN A 36 -13.17 0.04 -17.33
C GLN A 36 -14.31 -0.97 -17.24
N LYS A 37 -15.40 -0.66 -17.94
CA LYS A 37 -16.61 -1.51 -18.02
C LYS A 37 -17.23 -1.75 -16.65
N MET A 38 -17.13 -0.74 -15.79
CA MET A 38 -17.73 -0.72 -14.47
C MET A 38 -19.16 -0.21 -14.54
N GLY A 39 -19.92 -0.45 -13.47
CA GLY A 39 -21.29 0.03 -13.33
C GLY A 39 -22.31 -0.74 -14.20
N PRO A 40 -23.61 -0.47 -14.00
CA PRO A 40 -24.69 -1.21 -14.66
C PRO A 40 -24.78 -0.95 -16.17
N THR A 41 -24.24 0.17 -16.66
CA THR A 41 -24.23 0.53 -18.09
C THR A 41 -23.08 -0.15 -18.85
N GLY A 42 -22.03 -0.61 -18.15
CA GLY A 42 -20.82 -1.13 -18.77
C GLY A 42 -19.95 -0.05 -19.44
N GLU A 43 -20.28 1.22 -19.25
CA GLU A 43 -19.53 2.38 -19.78
C GLU A 43 -18.63 3.02 -18.71
N GLY A 44 -18.73 2.56 -17.46
CA GLY A 44 -18.02 3.14 -16.34
C GLY A 44 -16.51 2.99 -16.44
N MET A 45 -15.83 4.10 -16.16
CA MET A 45 -14.37 4.19 -16.05
C MET A 45 -14.01 4.69 -14.66
N HIS A 46 -12.98 4.09 -14.09
CA HIS A 46 -12.43 4.48 -12.79
C HIS A 46 -10.92 4.45 -12.89
N SER A 47 -10.27 5.51 -12.46
CA SER A 47 -8.82 5.55 -12.38
C SER A 47 -8.38 6.10 -11.04
N VAL A 48 -7.32 5.51 -10.50
CA VAL A 48 -6.77 5.89 -9.20
C VAL A 48 -5.26 6.00 -9.33
N THR A 49 -4.74 7.19 -9.03
CA THR A 49 -3.30 7.39 -8.79
C THR A 49 -3.04 7.36 -7.29
N ASN A 50 -2.46 6.28 -6.80
CA ASN A 50 -2.00 6.16 -5.42
C ASN A 50 -0.59 6.72 -5.27
N ILE A 51 -0.46 7.80 -4.50
CA ILE A 51 0.82 8.40 -4.10
C ILE A 51 1.12 7.92 -2.68
N GLN A 52 2.22 7.17 -2.49
CA GLN A 52 2.37 6.32 -1.30
C GLN A 52 3.67 6.55 -0.50
N PRO A 53 3.98 7.76 0.00
CA PRO A 53 5.25 8.00 0.68
C PRO A 53 5.43 7.04 1.88
N VAL A 54 6.61 6.42 1.95
CA VAL A 54 7.06 5.62 3.09
C VAL A 54 8.31 6.27 3.66
N LEU A 55 8.20 6.76 4.90
CA LEU A 55 9.22 7.54 5.58
C LEU A 55 9.64 6.80 6.86
N PRO A 56 10.86 6.24 6.91
CA PRO A 56 11.41 5.63 8.12
C PRO A 56 12.08 6.68 9.00
N PHE A 57 11.80 6.61 10.29
CA PHE A 57 12.40 7.43 11.35
C PHE A 57 13.02 6.52 12.40
N HIS A 58 14.22 6.86 12.83
CA HIS A 58 14.87 6.15 13.93
C HIS A 58 14.33 6.70 15.26
N LEU A 59 13.73 5.84 16.09
CA LEU A 59 13.23 6.23 17.41
C LEU A 59 14.27 6.01 18.51
N SER A 60 14.97 4.87 18.43
CA SER A 60 16.05 4.48 19.35
C SER A 60 16.91 3.40 18.69
N ASP A 61 18.04 3.05 19.32
CA ASP A 61 18.99 2.04 18.85
C ASP A 61 18.33 0.71 18.42
N ASP A 62 17.20 0.37 19.05
CA ASP A 62 16.49 -0.90 18.81
C ASP A 62 15.22 -0.75 17.97
N TRP A 63 14.67 0.47 17.79
CA TRP A 63 13.35 0.67 17.18
C TRP A 63 13.32 1.75 16.10
N ASN A 64 12.63 1.42 15.00
CA ASN A 64 12.23 2.35 13.95
C ASN A 64 10.73 2.63 14.02
N LEU A 65 10.35 3.83 13.62
CA LEU A 65 8.99 4.21 13.26
C LEU A 65 8.91 4.39 11.75
N ILE A 66 7.99 3.71 11.10
CA ILE A 66 7.78 3.84 9.66
C ILE A 66 6.42 4.46 9.45
N SER A 67 6.42 5.65 8.86
CA SER A 67 5.21 6.34 8.43
C SER A 67 4.91 5.95 6.99
N ARG A 68 3.71 5.45 6.72
CA ARG A 68 3.23 5.15 5.38
C ARG A 68 1.92 5.88 5.13
N THR A 69 1.90 6.78 4.17
CA THR A 69 0.69 7.50 3.74
C THR A 69 0.24 6.94 2.41
N ILE A 70 -1.07 6.76 2.20
CA ILE A 70 -1.67 6.53 0.90
C ILE A 70 -2.58 7.71 0.60
N LEU A 71 -2.24 8.48 -0.44
CA LEU A 71 -3.07 9.54 -0.99
C LEU A 71 -3.60 9.08 -2.36
N PRO A 72 -4.89 8.77 -2.46
CA PRO A 72 -5.51 8.45 -3.73
C PRO A 72 -5.98 9.73 -4.45
N VAL A 73 -5.57 9.89 -5.70
CA VAL A 73 -6.18 10.84 -6.65
C VAL A 73 -7.06 10.03 -7.59
N ILE A 74 -8.36 10.31 -7.57
CA ILE A 74 -9.40 9.51 -8.20
C ILE A 74 -10.06 10.31 -9.30
N ASP A 75 -10.28 9.66 -10.43
CA ASP A 75 -11.14 10.16 -11.49
C ASP A 75 -12.10 9.03 -11.91
N GLN A 76 -13.41 9.28 -11.79
CA GLN A 76 -14.43 8.30 -12.09
C GLN A 76 -15.59 8.91 -12.87
N HIS A 77 -16.03 8.19 -13.89
CA HIS A 77 -17.09 8.63 -14.80
C HIS A 77 -17.93 7.44 -15.26
N GLY A 78 -19.24 7.65 -15.45
CA GLY A 78 -20.15 6.64 -16.00
C GLY A 78 -20.40 5.44 -15.07
N LEU A 79 -20.06 5.54 -13.78
CA LEU A 79 -20.28 4.45 -12.80
C LEU A 79 -21.76 4.26 -12.43
N ALA A 80 -22.59 5.27 -12.66
CA ALA A 80 -24.03 5.25 -12.46
C ALA A 80 -24.74 6.01 -13.61
N PRO A 81 -26.05 5.75 -13.84
CA PRO A 81 -26.83 6.47 -14.85
C PRO A 81 -26.74 7.99 -14.70
N ASP A 82 -26.82 8.70 -15.83
CA ASP A 82 -26.85 10.16 -15.90
C ASP A 82 -25.66 10.87 -15.22
N GLY A 83 -24.53 10.18 -15.07
CA GLY A 83 -23.32 10.71 -14.41
C GLY A 83 -23.48 10.90 -12.90
N ALA A 84 -24.48 10.27 -12.27
CA ALA A 84 -24.78 10.46 -10.85
C ALA A 84 -23.63 10.04 -9.90
N ALA A 85 -22.66 9.28 -10.40
CA ALA A 85 -21.48 8.83 -9.67
C ALA A 85 -20.17 9.41 -10.27
N ASP A 86 -20.25 10.45 -11.08
CA ASP A 86 -19.07 11.09 -11.66
C ASP A 86 -18.40 12.01 -10.63
N ALA A 87 -17.09 11.86 -10.46
CA ALA A 87 -16.30 12.66 -9.54
C ALA A 87 -14.82 12.64 -9.91
N SER A 88 -14.14 13.74 -9.63
CA SER A 88 -12.70 13.87 -9.80
C SER A 88 -12.11 14.61 -8.61
N GLY A 89 -11.00 14.13 -8.07
CA GLY A 89 -10.31 14.79 -6.96
C GLY A 89 -9.51 13.85 -6.07
N ILE A 90 -9.29 14.27 -4.82
CA ILE A 90 -8.60 13.44 -3.83
C ILE A 90 -9.62 12.60 -3.06
N GLY A 91 -9.23 11.38 -2.72
CA GLY A 91 -9.96 10.55 -1.77
C GLY A 91 -9.46 10.74 -0.33
N ASP A 92 -9.99 9.93 0.57
CA ASP A 92 -9.56 9.89 1.96
C ASP A 92 -8.15 9.29 2.08
N VAL A 93 -7.31 9.92 2.91
CA VAL A 93 -5.93 9.48 3.15
C VAL A 93 -5.92 8.35 4.18
N THR A 94 -5.19 7.29 3.88
CA THR A 94 -4.84 6.27 4.89
C THR A 94 -3.43 6.50 5.39
N GLN A 95 -3.28 6.75 6.68
CA GLN A 95 -1.99 6.94 7.35
C GLN A 95 -1.70 5.77 8.28
N SER A 96 -0.64 5.03 8.02
CA SER A 96 -0.20 3.91 8.85
C SER A 96 1.13 4.24 9.53
N PHE A 97 1.27 3.82 10.78
CA PHE A 97 2.50 3.88 11.54
C PHE A 97 2.90 2.48 11.97
N PHE A 98 4.14 2.08 11.66
CA PHE A 98 4.69 0.79 12.07
C PHE A 98 5.87 1.01 13.00
N PHE A 99 5.76 0.52 14.22
CA PHE A 99 6.89 0.31 15.11
C PHE A 99 7.54 -1.03 14.73
N SER A 100 8.81 -0.96 14.33
CA SER A 100 9.55 -2.09 13.78
C SER A 100 10.94 -2.17 14.42
N PRO A 101 11.38 -3.34 14.93
CA PRO A 101 12.74 -3.50 15.41
C PRO A 101 13.76 -3.20 14.31
N VAL A 102 14.87 -2.55 14.66
CA VAL A 102 15.96 -2.24 13.71
C VAL A 102 16.54 -3.51 13.09
N LYS A 103 16.66 -4.56 13.90
CA LYS A 103 17.18 -5.86 13.48
C LYS A 103 16.03 -6.83 13.20
N PRO A 104 16.10 -7.63 12.12
CA PRO A 104 15.22 -8.78 11.97
C PRO A 104 15.31 -9.71 13.19
N THR A 105 14.25 -10.47 13.44
CA THR A 105 14.26 -11.56 14.43
C THR A 105 15.36 -12.58 14.12
N ASP A 106 15.74 -13.43 15.08
CA ASP A 106 16.73 -14.50 14.89
C ASP A 106 16.40 -15.44 13.73
N SER A 107 15.11 -15.58 13.42
CA SER A 107 14.61 -16.39 12.30
C SER A 107 14.48 -15.61 10.98
N GLY A 108 14.95 -14.36 10.93
CA GLY A 108 15.02 -13.50 9.75
C GLY A 108 13.73 -12.77 9.38
N TRP A 109 12.72 -12.75 10.26
CA TRP A 109 11.50 -11.96 10.04
C TRP A 109 11.71 -10.49 10.37
N ILE A 110 11.20 -9.64 9.49
CA ILE A 110 11.01 -8.21 9.67
C ILE A 110 9.55 -8.01 10.05
N LEU A 111 9.31 -7.38 11.19
CA LEU A 111 7.99 -7.21 11.78
C LEU A 111 7.72 -5.74 12.02
N GLY A 112 6.49 -5.30 11.76
CA GLY A 112 6.04 -3.96 12.10
C GLY A 112 4.60 -4.01 12.60
N VAL A 113 4.30 -3.26 13.65
CA VAL A 113 2.93 -3.15 14.19
C VAL A 113 2.64 -1.71 14.60
N GLY A 114 1.40 -1.28 14.51
CA GLY A 114 1.01 0.02 15.02
C GLY A 114 -0.38 0.44 14.56
N PRO A 115 -0.71 1.73 14.63
CA PRO A 115 -2.02 2.23 14.23
C PRO A 115 -2.09 2.55 12.73
N ALA A 116 -3.29 2.35 12.17
CA ALA A 116 -3.72 2.89 10.89
C ALA A 116 -4.89 3.85 11.12
N LEU A 117 -4.82 5.00 10.46
CA LEU A 117 -5.80 6.08 10.52
C LEU A 117 -6.39 6.27 9.13
N LEU A 118 -7.70 6.48 9.08
CA LEU A 118 -8.39 6.99 7.91
C LEU A 118 -8.71 8.47 8.16
N ILE A 119 -8.28 9.33 7.26
CA ILE A 119 -8.39 10.78 7.37
C ILE A 119 -9.32 11.27 6.26
N PRO A 120 -10.42 11.97 6.59
CA PRO A 120 -11.45 12.38 5.63
C PRO A 120 -11.02 13.60 4.82
N THR A 121 -9.97 13.44 4.00
CA THR A 121 -9.43 14.50 3.14
C THR A 121 -10.12 14.62 1.80
N GLY A 122 -11.03 13.69 1.46
CA GLY A 122 -11.57 13.64 0.11
C GLY A 122 -12.30 14.92 -0.31
N SER A 123 -12.03 15.39 -1.53
CA SER A 123 -12.53 16.67 -2.03
C SER A 123 -13.97 16.63 -2.51
N ASP A 124 -14.49 15.43 -2.79
CA ASP A 124 -15.87 15.20 -3.20
C ASP A 124 -16.57 14.23 -2.24
N LYS A 125 -17.90 14.40 -2.07
CA LYS A 125 -18.73 13.54 -1.21
C LYS A 125 -18.81 12.08 -1.68
N LEU A 126 -18.58 11.82 -2.97
CA LEU A 126 -18.52 10.50 -3.60
C LEU A 126 -17.16 9.82 -3.41
N LEU A 127 -16.10 10.61 -3.19
CA LEU A 127 -14.71 10.14 -3.02
C LEU A 127 -14.29 10.05 -1.54
N SER A 128 -15.11 10.57 -0.63
CA SER A 128 -14.85 10.62 0.80
C SER A 128 -15.90 9.85 1.59
N SER A 129 -15.45 9.02 2.54
CA SER A 129 -16.27 8.48 3.61
C SER A 129 -16.83 9.60 4.50
N LYS A 130 -16.13 10.75 4.58
CA LYS A 130 -16.34 11.85 5.53
C LYS A 130 -16.23 11.38 6.98
N GLN A 131 -15.38 10.39 7.23
CA GLN A 131 -15.20 9.81 8.55
C GLN A 131 -13.74 9.74 8.93
N TRP A 132 -13.44 10.10 10.17
CA TRP A 132 -12.22 9.64 10.80
C TRP A 132 -12.35 8.16 11.12
N GLY A 133 -11.29 7.41 10.85
CA GLY A 133 -11.17 6.02 11.25
C GLY A 133 -9.85 5.72 11.93
N LEU A 134 -9.86 4.69 12.76
CA LEU A 134 -8.70 4.21 13.49
C LEU A 134 -8.76 2.69 13.60
N GLY A 135 -7.60 2.04 13.58
CA GLY A 135 -7.48 0.66 14.02
C GLY A 135 -6.06 0.14 13.89
N PRO A 136 -5.84 -1.17 14.10
CA PRO A 136 -4.50 -1.75 14.05
C PRO A 136 -4.03 -1.98 12.62
N THR A 137 -2.72 -1.93 12.44
CA THR A 137 -2.01 -2.45 11.28
C THR A 137 -0.80 -3.25 11.69
N ALA A 138 -0.48 -4.25 10.89
CA ALA A 138 0.68 -5.10 11.08
C ALA A 138 1.28 -5.50 9.74
N VAL A 139 2.57 -5.76 9.75
CA VAL A 139 3.31 -6.33 8.63
C VAL A 139 4.29 -7.37 9.16
N ALA A 140 4.39 -8.48 8.44
CA ALA A 140 5.38 -9.50 8.70
C ALA A 140 5.93 -9.97 7.35
N LEU A 141 7.24 -9.86 7.18
CA LEU A 141 7.89 -10.28 5.94
C LEU A 141 9.27 -10.87 6.20
N LYS A 142 9.73 -11.67 5.25
CA LYS A 142 11.03 -12.30 5.27
C LYS A 142 11.64 -12.25 3.88
N GLN A 143 12.92 -11.89 3.83
CA GLN A 143 13.70 -11.82 2.60
C GLN A 143 14.90 -12.76 2.68
N SER A 144 15.03 -13.69 1.75
CA SER A 144 16.11 -14.68 1.74
C SER A 144 16.31 -15.26 0.35
N ASN A 145 17.56 -15.33 -0.12
CA ASN A 145 17.93 -16.00 -1.38
C ASN A 145 17.09 -15.55 -2.59
N GLY A 146 16.89 -14.24 -2.74
CA GLY A 146 16.07 -13.64 -3.81
C GLY A 146 14.56 -13.67 -3.55
N TRP A 147 14.07 -14.47 -2.61
CA TRP A 147 12.66 -14.48 -2.24
C TRP A 147 12.32 -13.37 -1.26
N THR A 148 11.21 -12.71 -1.50
CA THR A 148 10.54 -11.80 -0.55
C THR A 148 9.12 -12.30 -0.36
N ARG A 149 8.72 -12.55 0.88
CA ARG A 149 7.36 -13.02 1.19
C ARG A 149 6.86 -12.42 2.48
N GLY A 150 5.57 -12.16 2.54
CA GLY A 150 4.99 -11.58 3.73
C GLY A 150 3.51 -11.30 3.59
N ILE A 151 3.01 -10.59 4.59
CA ILE A 151 1.66 -10.08 4.65
C ILE A 151 1.67 -8.71 5.31
N LEU A 152 0.89 -7.79 4.74
CA LEU A 152 0.47 -6.55 5.40
C LEU A 152 -1.02 -6.67 5.67
N ALA A 153 -1.44 -6.34 6.89
CA ALA A 153 -2.84 -6.33 7.29
C ALA A 153 -3.17 -5.03 8.02
N ASN A 154 -4.40 -4.55 7.84
CA ASN A 154 -4.97 -3.57 8.74
C ASN A 154 -6.46 -3.81 8.91
N HIS A 155 -7.01 -3.25 9.98
CA HIS A 155 -8.43 -3.18 10.18
C HIS A 155 -8.76 -1.78 10.69
N ILE A 156 -9.74 -1.11 10.09
CA ILE A 156 -10.10 0.27 10.40
C ILE A 156 -11.59 0.34 10.71
N TRP A 157 -11.92 0.95 11.86
CA TRP A 157 -13.27 1.34 12.24
C TRP A 157 -13.43 2.86 12.10
N GLY A 158 -14.60 3.30 11.65
CA GLY A 158 -15.04 4.70 11.76
C GLY A 158 -15.32 5.06 13.23
N LEU A 159 -14.96 6.28 13.63
CA LEU A 159 -15.15 6.77 15.00
C LEU A 159 -16.63 7.13 15.27
N GLU A 160 -17.03 7.13 16.54
CA GLU A 160 -18.46 7.12 16.93
C GLU A 160 -19.26 8.34 16.45
N ASP A 161 -18.61 9.51 16.24
CA ASP A 161 -19.20 10.78 15.78
C ASP A 161 -18.85 11.14 14.31
N SER A 162 -18.63 10.12 13.49
CA SER A 162 -18.30 10.23 12.07
C SER A 162 -18.91 9.02 11.37
N PRO A 163 -19.93 9.15 10.50
CA PRO A 163 -20.29 10.31 9.67
C PRO A 163 -21.51 11.11 10.18
N PRO A 164 -21.87 12.25 9.57
CA PRO A 164 -23.24 12.79 9.67
C PRO A 164 -24.26 11.68 9.37
N ASP A 165 -25.43 11.76 10.02
CA ASP A 165 -26.55 10.82 9.83
C ASP A 165 -26.72 10.47 8.34
N ASP A 166 -26.92 9.18 8.05
CA ASP A 166 -27.21 8.55 6.73
C ASP A 166 -26.07 7.80 6.01
N LYS A 167 -24.79 7.93 6.40
CA LYS A 167 -23.68 7.14 5.79
C LYS A 167 -23.32 5.89 6.62
N GLU A 168 -23.05 4.76 5.95
CA GLU A 168 -22.54 3.56 6.62
C GLU A 168 -21.17 3.83 7.25
N LYS A 169 -20.98 3.34 8.48
CA LYS A 169 -19.71 3.49 9.21
C LYS A 169 -18.61 2.64 8.58
N VAL A 170 -17.42 3.21 8.42
CA VAL A 170 -16.24 2.45 7.98
C VAL A 170 -16.00 1.27 8.92
N ASN A 171 -15.94 0.07 8.38
CA ASN A 171 -15.54 -1.14 9.09
C ASN A 171 -14.96 -2.12 8.06
N GLN A 172 -13.64 -2.07 7.89
CA GLN A 172 -12.98 -2.75 6.78
C GLN A 172 -11.69 -3.43 7.25
N THR A 173 -11.50 -4.67 6.79
CA THR A 173 -10.21 -5.37 6.90
C THR A 173 -9.50 -5.32 5.55
N PHE A 174 -8.25 -4.88 5.55
CA PHE A 174 -7.34 -5.00 4.40
C PHE A 174 -6.31 -6.11 4.65
N LEU A 175 -6.11 -6.96 3.65
CA LEU A 175 -5.11 -8.04 3.65
C LEU A 175 -4.32 -8.03 2.36
N GLN A 176 -3.00 -7.91 2.48
CA GLN A 176 -2.08 -7.97 1.36
C GLN A 176 -0.96 -8.99 1.61
N PRO A 177 -1.22 -10.29 1.41
CA PRO A 177 -0.16 -11.25 1.26
C PRO A 177 0.55 -11.04 -0.08
N PHE A 178 1.87 -11.13 -0.05
CA PHE A 178 2.72 -10.96 -1.22
C PHE A 178 3.84 -11.99 -1.23
N LEU A 179 4.22 -12.37 -2.45
CA LEU A 179 5.34 -13.24 -2.73
C LEU A 179 6.04 -12.71 -3.99
N SER A 180 7.34 -12.53 -3.92
CA SER A 180 8.15 -12.19 -5.07
C SER A 180 9.50 -12.90 -5.06
N TYR A 181 10.05 -13.05 -6.25
CA TYR A 181 11.37 -13.60 -6.50
C TYR A 181 12.16 -12.66 -7.38
N THR A 182 13.30 -12.19 -6.88
CA THR A 182 14.23 -11.32 -7.58
C THR A 182 15.43 -12.13 -8.07
N THR A 183 15.65 -12.11 -9.38
CA THR A 183 16.80 -12.74 -10.01
C THR A 183 18.08 -11.94 -9.75
N ALA A 184 19.24 -12.56 -10.02
CA ALA A 184 20.53 -11.87 -9.98
C ALA A 184 20.64 -10.70 -10.98
N THR A 185 19.78 -10.67 -12.01
CA THR A 185 19.68 -9.58 -13.00
C THR A 185 18.70 -8.49 -12.58
N TYR A 186 18.24 -8.50 -11.32
CA TYR A 186 17.29 -7.53 -10.76
C TYR A 186 15.91 -7.52 -11.44
N THR A 187 15.55 -8.62 -12.09
CA THR A 187 14.18 -8.87 -12.54
C THR A 187 13.41 -9.49 -11.38
N THR A 188 12.30 -8.88 -11.00
CA THR A 188 11.43 -9.35 -9.93
C THR A 188 10.11 -9.82 -10.50
N TYR A 189 9.78 -11.06 -10.21
CA TYR A 189 8.46 -11.65 -10.47
C TYR A 189 7.68 -11.64 -9.17
N GLY A 190 6.45 -11.18 -9.19
CA GLY A 190 5.64 -11.02 -8.00
C GLY A 190 4.20 -11.45 -8.21
N VAL A 191 3.61 -11.91 -7.11
CA VAL A 191 2.18 -12.09 -6.96
C VAL A 191 1.78 -11.47 -5.63
N ASN A 192 0.70 -10.69 -5.64
CA ASN A 192 0.06 -10.24 -4.42
C ASN A 192 -1.46 -10.27 -4.60
N THR A 193 -2.16 -10.11 -3.50
CA THR A 193 -3.57 -9.68 -3.50
C THR A 193 -3.68 -8.46 -2.62
N GLU A 194 -4.57 -7.54 -2.95
CA GLU A 194 -4.90 -6.37 -2.14
C GLU A 194 -6.34 -6.51 -1.69
N SER A 195 -6.58 -7.53 -0.88
CA SER A 195 -7.92 -7.95 -0.50
C SER A 195 -8.52 -6.98 0.52
N THR A 196 -9.79 -6.63 0.32
CA THR A 196 -10.55 -5.83 1.26
C THR A 196 -11.86 -6.53 1.60
N TYR A 197 -12.18 -6.65 2.90
CA TYR A 197 -13.48 -7.10 3.38
C TYR A 197 -14.22 -5.94 4.03
N ASN A 198 -15.39 -5.60 3.49
CA ASN A 198 -16.29 -4.63 4.08
C ASN A 198 -17.27 -5.36 5.01
N TRP A 199 -17.19 -5.08 6.31
CA TRP A 199 -18.02 -5.74 7.32
C TRP A 199 -19.46 -5.23 7.33
N GLN A 200 -19.73 -4.03 6.79
CA GLN A 200 -21.09 -3.50 6.68
C GLN A 200 -21.85 -4.18 5.55
N SER A 201 -21.31 -4.14 4.33
CA SER A 201 -21.92 -4.82 3.17
C SER A 201 -21.70 -6.34 3.18
N ARG A 202 -20.76 -6.84 3.99
CA ARG A 202 -20.31 -8.24 4.06
C ARG A 202 -19.72 -8.76 2.76
N GLU A 203 -19.07 -7.88 2.00
CA GLU A 203 -18.50 -8.18 0.70
C GLU A 203 -16.97 -8.26 0.75
N TRP A 204 -16.43 -9.20 -0.03
CA TRP A 204 -14.99 -9.35 -0.26
C TRP A 204 -14.63 -8.86 -1.66
N SER A 205 -13.59 -8.04 -1.74
CA SER A 205 -12.84 -7.80 -2.97
C SER A 205 -11.48 -8.48 -2.83
N VAL A 206 -11.14 -9.37 -3.76
CA VAL A 206 -9.91 -10.19 -3.72
C VAL A 206 -9.23 -10.13 -5.10
N PRO A 207 -8.64 -8.98 -5.47
CA PRO A 207 -7.89 -8.87 -6.72
C PRO A 207 -6.61 -9.70 -6.62
N VAL A 208 -6.24 -10.41 -7.67
CA VAL A 208 -4.95 -11.10 -7.76
C VAL A 208 -4.10 -10.37 -8.79
N ASN A 209 -2.98 -9.82 -8.35
CA ASN A 209 -2.08 -9.09 -9.23
C ASN A 209 -0.83 -9.93 -9.50
N LEU A 210 -0.45 -9.99 -10.78
CA LEU A 210 0.82 -10.58 -11.22
C LEU A 210 1.69 -9.46 -11.74
N THR A 211 2.91 -9.38 -11.24
CA THR A 211 3.83 -8.27 -11.53
C THR A 211 5.16 -8.78 -12.07
N VAL A 212 5.70 -8.09 -13.07
CA VAL A 212 7.10 -8.22 -13.48
C VAL A 212 7.72 -6.83 -13.39
N THR A 213 8.80 -6.70 -12.63
CA THR A 213 9.50 -5.43 -12.40
C THR A 213 10.97 -5.61 -12.73
N GLN A 214 11.58 -4.64 -13.40
CA GLN A 214 13.01 -4.63 -13.67
C GLN A 214 13.62 -3.40 -13.02
N LEU A 215 14.60 -3.59 -12.14
CA LEU A 215 15.43 -2.48 -11.67
C LEU A 215 16.44 -2.12 -12.78
N LEU A 216 16.47 -0.84 -13.17
CA LEU A 216 17.40 -0.33 -14.17
C LEU A 216 18.26 0.75 -13.54
N LYS A 217 19.59 0.62 -13.65
CA LYS A 217 20.51 1.67 -13.22
C LYS A 217 20.58 2.76 -14.29
N ILE A 218 20.34 4.01 -13.90
CA ILE A 218 20.51 5.18 -14.79
C ILE A 218 21.56 6.10 -14.17
N GLY A 219 22.62 6.41 -14.94
CA GLY A 219 23.66 7.35 -14.48
C GLY A 219 24.50 6.87 -13.29
N GLY A 220 24.58 5.55 -13.04
CA GLY A 220 25.35 4.98 -11.93
C GLY A 220 24.60 4.92 -10.60
N GLN A 221 23.35 5.40 -10.55
CA GLN A 221 22.43 5.18 -9.45
C GLN A 221 21.39 4.12 -9.86
N PRO A 222 21.02 3.20 -8.94
CA PRO A 222 19.91 2.28 -9.16
C PRO A 222 18.56 2.97 -9.28
#